data_AF-A0AAN0RE15-F1
#
_entry.id   AF-A0AAN0RE15-F1
#
_cell.length_a   1.000
_cell.length_b   1.000
_cell.length_c   1.000
_cell.angle_alpha   90.00
_cell.angle_beta   90.00
_cell.angle_gamma   90.00
#
_symmetry.space_group_name_H-M   'P 1'
#
loop_
_entity.id
_entity.type
_entity.pdbx_description
1 polymer ?
#
loop_
_entity_poly.entity_id
_entity_poly.type
_entity_poly.pdbx_seq_one_letter_code
_entity_poly.pdbx_strand_id
1 'polypeptide(L)'
;MTAFFAPATYTGVKAAFRRLIAALGGIEAAESYGFAARSLLSNYGNADSPRFPPAHIILDVEAAAGEVFVTEALARAQGYRLEKIETASTASVQPLPAAMRDWCLSQGKSLSAFLAAIADGSVDRAECDMIEASLLEHLRETVEAVRAVRHHREAPSS
;
A
#
# COMPACT_ATOMS: atom_id res chain seq x y z
N MET A 1 20.48 3.15 22.74
CA MET A 1 19.27 2.57 22.13
C MET A 1 19.66 1.27 21.47
N THR A 2 19.04 0.16 21.86
CA THR A 2 19.19 -1.11 21.14
C THR A 2 18.40 -1.01 19.83
N ALA A 3 19.05 -1.22 18.70
CA ALA A 3 18.38 -1.22 17.40
C ALA A 3 17.68 -2.57 17.19
N PHE A 4 16.39 -2.53 16.83
CA PHE A 4 15.60 -3.74 16.55
C PHE A 4 15.75 -4.24 15.11
N PHE A 5 16.22 -3.38 14.20
CA PHE A 5 16.37 -3.68 12.78
C PHE A 5 17.80 -3.42 12.30
N ALA A 6 18.15 -3.94 11.12
CA ALA A 6 19.44 -3.68 10.49
C ALA A 6 19.59 -2.18 10.12
N PRO A 7 20.80 -1.61 10.14
CA PRO A 7 21.04 -0.20 9.76
C PRO A 7 20.44 0.17 8.39
N ALA A 8 20.51 -0.75 7.42
CA ALA A 8 19.95 -0.55 6.08
C ALA A 8 18.42 -0.28 6.09
N THR A 9 17.69 -0.82 7.07
CA THR A 9 16.25 -0.58 7.24
C THR A 9 15.98 0.90 7.53
N TYR A 10 16.73 1.49 8.46
CA TYR A 10 16.62 2.89 8.82
C TYR A 10 17.03 3.83 7.67
N THR A 11 18.11 3.48 6.95
CA THR A 11 18.51 4.20 5.73
C THR A 11 17.44 4.11 4.64
N GLY A 12 16.78 2.96 4.51
CA GLY A 12 15.66 2.74 3.58
C GLY A 12 14.48 3.67 3.87
N VAL A 13 14.08 3.80 5.14
CA VAL A 13 13.01 4.75 5.55
C VAL A 13 13.40 6.20 5.22
N LYS A 14 14.65 6.60 5.45
CA LYS A 14 15.14 7.94 5.07
C LYS A 14 15.13 8.16 3.57
N ALA A 15 15.51 7.14 2.79
CA ALA A 15 15.43 7.19 1.33
C ALA A 15 13.99 7.33 0.84
N ALA A 16 13.04 6.63 1.47
CA ALA A 16 11.62 6.75 1.18
C ALA A 16 11.10 8.17 1.46
N PHE A 17 11.53 8.80 2.57
CA PHE A 17 11.16 10.20 2.86
C PHE A 17 11.73 11.18 1.82
N ARG A 18 12.97 10.99 1.35
CA ARG A 18 13.53 11.81 0.26
C ARG A 18 12.70 11.67 -1.03
N ARG A 19 12.28 10.45 -1.37
CA ARG A 19 11.42 10.19 -2.52
C ARG A 19 10.06 10.88 -2.38
N LEU A 20 9.48 10.83 -1.19
CA LEU A 20 8.23 11.52 -0.87
C LEU A 20 8.33 13.04 -1.05
N ILE A 21 9.38 13.65 -0.50
CA ILE A 21 9.61 15.09 -0.69
C ILE A 21 9.83 15.43 -2.17
N ALA A 22 10.55 14.58 -2.92
CA ALA A 22 10.71 14.77 -4.35
C ALA A 22 9.37 14.69 -5.11
N ALA A 23 8.50 13.73 -4.77
CA ALA A 23 7.18 13.58 -5.37
C ALA A 23 6.24 14.75 -5.07
N LEU A 24 6.37 15.38 -3.89
CA LEU A 24 5.65 16.60 -3.55
C LEU A 24 6.14 17.83 -4.35
N GLY A 25 7.33 17.78 -4.94
CA GLY A 25 7.94 18.91 -5.66
C GLY A 25 9.14 19.56 -4.96
N GLY A 26 9.70 18.91 -3.94
CA GLY A 26 10.93 19.33 -3.26
C GLY A 26 10.72 19.95 -1.87
N ILE A 27 11.83 20.36 -1.24
CA ILE A 27 11.82 20.93 0.12
C ILE A 27 11.10 22.29 0.13
N GLU A 28 11.27 23.08 -0.93
CA GLU A 28 10.60 24.36 -1.14
C GLU A 28 9.07 24.19 -1.11
N ALA A 29 8.54 23.18 -1.81
CA ALA A 29 7.12 22.88 -1.82
C ALA A 29 6.66 22.49 -0.42
N ALA A 30 7.34 21.55 0.24
CA ALA A 30 7.03 21.11 1.60
C ALA A 30 7.04 22.25 2.64
N GLU A 31 7.97 23.19 2.52
CA GLU A 31 8.04 24.39 3.34
C GLU A 31 6.85 25.33 3.08
N SER A 32 6.43 25.49 1.81
CA SER A 32 5.27 26.31 1.44
C SER A 32 3.93 25.77 1.96
N TYR A 33 3.80 24.45 2.09
CA TYR A 33 2.65 23.80 2.74
C TYR A 33 2.68 23.92 4.27
N GLY A 34 3.80 24.37 4.86
CA GLY A 34 3.93 24.54 6.30
C GLY A 34 4.22 23.26 7.09
N PHE A 35 4.65 22.18 6.45
CA PHE A 35 4.90 20.90 7.13
C PHE A 35 6.05 20.99 8.15
N ALA A 36 7.14 21.69 7.79
CA ALA A 36 8.27 22.00 8.68
C ALA A 36 9.21 23.00 8.01
N ALA A 37 10.13 23.59 8.79
CA ALA A 37 11.20 24.42 8.26
C ALA A 37 12.18 23.61 7.37
N ARG A 38 12.74 24.26 6.34
CA ARG A 38 13.70 23.66 5.38
C ARG A 38 14.81 22.83 6.02
N SER A 39 15.46 23.35 7.06
CA SER A 39 16.59 22.67 7.73
C SER A 39 16.16 21.36 8.39
N LEU A 40 14.92 21.30 8.89
CA LEU A 40 14.37 20.11 9.53
C LEU A 40 13.98 19.06 8.49
N LEU A 41 13.34 19.48 7.38
CA LEU A 41 13.02 18.62 6.25
C LEU A 41 14.27 17.99 5.62
N SER A 42 15.33 18.77 5.44
CA SER A 42 16.62 18.25 4.96
C SER A 42 17.20 17.19 5.90
N ASN A 43 17.13 17.43 7.22
CA ASN A 43 17.60 16.47 8.22
C ASN A 43 16.83 15.14 8.20
N TYR A 44 15.51 15.19 8.01
CA TYR A 44 14.69 13.97 7.95
C TYR A 44 15.13 13.04 6.82
N GLY A 45 15.45 13.60 5.66
CA GLY A 45 15.98 12.86 4.51
C GLY A 45 17.46 12.49 4.62
N ASN A 46 18.26 13.11 5.48
CA ASN A 46 19.70 12.87 5.56
C ASN A 46 20.02 11.53 6.25
N ALA A 47 20.77 10.65 5.59
CA ALA A 47 21.19 9.33 6.10
C ALA A 47 21.97 9.41 7.43
N ASP A 48 22.80 10.44 7.60
CA ASP A 48 23.67 10.61 8.76
C ASP A 48 22.98 11.34 9.92
N SER A 49 21.80 11.92 9.67
CA SER A 49 21.04 12.61 10.71
C SER A 49 20.29 11.61 11.58
N PRO A 50 20.37 11.68 12.91
CA PRO A 50 19.59 10.80 13.79
C PRO A 50 18.09 11.18 13.80
N ARG A 51 17.71 12.30 13.17
CA ARG A 51 16.32 12.77 13.15
C ARG A 51 15.51 12.06 12.08
N PHE A 52 14.33 11.59 12.47
CA PHE A 52 13.31 11.04 11.57
C PHE A 52 12.10 11.97 11.54
N PRO A 53 11.34 11.99 10.43
CA PRO A 53 10.11 12.74 10.37
C PRO A 53 9.10 12.17 11.40
N PRO A 54 8.46 13.02 12.22
CA PRO A 54 7.32 12.64 13.05
C PRO A 54 6.20 12.02 12.22
N ALA A 55 5.41 11.14 12.84
CA ALA A 55 4.32 10.43 12.17
C ALA A 55 3.28 11.37 11.52
N HIS A 56 2.92 12.49 12.17
CA HIS A 56 1.98 13.46 11.61
C HIS A 56 2.52 14.13 10.33
N ILE A 57 3.81 14.45 10.29
CA ILE A 57 4.44 15.01 9.09
C ILE A 57 4.43 13.99 7.95
N ILE A 58 4.73 12.72 8.24
CA ILE A 58 4.65 11.66 7.22
C ILE A 58 3.23 11.62 6.65
N LEU A 59 2.22 11.56 7.52
CA LEU A 59 0.82 11.48 7.12
C LEU A 59 0.41 12.66 6.21
N ASP A 60 0.70 13.88 6.62
CA ASP A 60 0.28 15.08 5.89
C ASP A 60 1.00 15.23 4.55
N VAL A 61 2.31 14.90 4.51
CA VAL A 61 3.11 14.96 3.27
C VAL A 61 2.69 13.85 2.31
N GLU A 62 2.45 12.63 2.77
CA GLU A 62 1.93 11.53 1.94
C GLU A 62 0.55 11.85 1.38
N ALA A 63 -0.33 12.45 2.19
CA ALA A 63 -1.64 12.91 1.73
C ALA A 63 -1.54 14.00 0.66
N ALA A 64 -0.65 14.98 0.84
CA ALA A 64 -0.45 16.06 -0.12
C ALA A 64 0.24 15.61 -1.42
N ALA A 65 1.17 14.66 -1.32
CA ALA A 65 1.86 14.09 -2.48
C ALA A 65 1.02 13.04 -3.23
N GLY A 66 -0.01 12.48 -2.59
CA GLY A 66 -0.82 11.39 -3.14
C GLY A 66 -0.11 10.03 -3.15
N GLU A 67 1.02 9.92 -2.45
CA GLU A 67 1.93 8.77 -2.48
C GLU A 67 2.34 8.37 -1.06
N VAL A 68 2.38 7.08 -0.76
CA VAL A 68 2.60 6.52 0.60
C VAL A 68 3.97 5.86 0.79
N PHE A 69 5.03 6.49 0.27
CA PHE A 69 6.37 5.86 0.21
C PHE A 69 6.96 5.48 1.57
N VAL A 70 6.78 6.31 2.59
CA VAL A 70 7.36 6.07 3.92
C VAL A 70 6.55 5.00 4.64
N THR A 71 5.22 5.09 4.60
CA THR A 71 4.33 4.07 5.16
C THR A 71 4.58 2.70 4.53
N GLU A 72 4.77 2.65 3.21
CA GLU A 72 5.12 1.42 2.51
C GLU A 72 6.50 0.88 2.95
N ALA A 73 7.51 1.74 3.09
CA ALA A 73 8.82 1.34 3.59
C ALA A 73 8.76 0.77 5.02
N LEU A 74 7.93 1.37 5.90
CA LEU A 74 7.70 0.88 7.26
C LEU A 74 6.97 -0.47 7.28
N ALA A 75 6.00 -0.69 6.39
CA ALA A 75 5.34 -1.98 6.25
C ALA A 75 6.33 -3.06 5.79
N ARG A 76 7.09 -2.79 4.72
CA ARG A 76 8.10 -3.72 4.20
C ARG A 76 9.18 -4.06 5.22
N ALA A 77 9.63 -3.08 6.00
CA ALA A 77 10.62 -3.28 7.07
C ALA A 77 10.19 -4.31 8.13
N GLN A 78 8.88 -4.51 8.28
CA GLN A 78 8.27 -5.42 9.23
C GLN A 78 7.74 -6.71 8.58
N GLY A 79 8.00 -6.92 7.28
CA GLY A 79 7.49 -8.09 6.54
C GLY A 79 6.01 -8.00 6.15
N TYR A 80 5.41 -6.81 6.22
CA TYR A 80 4.05 -6.56 5.73
C TYR A 80 4.08 -6.00 4.31
N ARG A 81 3.01 -6.28 3.55
CA ARG A 81 2.69 -5.56 2.31
C ARG A 81 1.63 -4.51 2.62
N LEU A 82 1.85 -3.28 2.15
CA LEU A 82 0.85 -2.23 2.25
C LEU A 82 -0.18 -2.44 1.16
N GLU A 83 -1.45 -2.55 1.55
CA GLU A 83 -2.58 -2.54 0.63
C GLU A 83 -3.38 -1.27 0.87
N LYS A 84 -3.70 -0.57 -0.22
CA LYS A 84 -4.59 0.59 -0.12
C LYS A 84 -5.96 0.06 0.26
N ILE A 85 -6.33 0.29 1.51
CA ILE A 85 -7.73 0.24 1.88
C ILE A 85 -8.31 1.47 1.22
N GLU A 86 -9.00 1.30 0.08
CA GLU A 86 -9.91 2.34 -0.38
C GLU A 86 -10.85 2.58 0.79
N THR A 87 -10.62 3.64 1.58
CA THR A 87 -11.63 4.16 2.48
C THR A 87 -12.80 4.31 1.56
N ALA A 88 -13.86 3.54 1.84
CA ALA A 88 -15.10 3.70 1.13
C ALA A 88 -15.28 5.22 1.03
N SER A 89 -15.20 5.73 -0.21
CA SER A 89 -16.04 6.85 -0.53
C SER A 89 -17.40 6.49 0.06
N THR A 90 -18.21 7.44 0.45
CA THR A 90 -19.58 7.18 0.87
C THR A 90 -20.41 6.31 -0.12
N ALA A 91 -19.84 5.88 -1.26
CA ALA A 91 -20.07 4.60 -1.90
C ALA A 91 -20.32 3.43 -0.92
N SER A 92 -21.55 2.95 -0.95
CA SER A 92 -22.08 1.77 -0.26
C SER A 92 -21.12 0.58 -0.30
N VAL A 93 -20.80 0.02 0.87
CA VAL A 93 -20.24 -1.34 0.96
C VAL A 93 -21.12 -2.27 0.16
N GLN A 94 -20.53 -3.02 -0.77
CA GLN A 94 -21.28 -3.95 -1.59
C GLN A 94 -22.01 -4.98 -0.70
N PRO A 95 -23.30 -5.28 -0.95
CA PRO A 95 -24.02 -6.28 -0.18
C PRO A 95 -23.30 -7.63 -0.20
N LEU A 96 -23.26 -8.33 0.93
CA LEU A 96 -22.55 -9.59 1.10
C LEU A 96 -22.80 -10.60 -0.04
N PRO A 97 -24.04 -10.86 -0.50
CA PRO A 97 -24.27 -11.80 -1.60
C PRO A 97 -23.57 -11.40 -2.90
N ALA A 98 -23.54 -10.09 -3.22
CA ALA A 98 -22.91 -9.60 -4.42
C ALA A 98 -21.38 -9.68 -4.29
N ALA A 99 -20.82 -9.30 -3.14
CA ALA A 99 -19.38 -9.39 -2.90
C ALA A 99 -18.89 -10.85 -2.95
N MET A 100 -19.66 -11.79 -2.39
CA MET A 100 -19.35 -13.23 -2.49
C MET A 100 -19.42 -13.75 -3.92
N ARG A 101 -20.41 -13.31 -4.71
CA ARG A 101 -20.53 -13.69 -6.13
C ARG A 101 -19.29 -13.24 -6.91
N ASP A 102 -18.88 -11.98 -6.75
CA ASP A 102 -17.79 -11.39 -7.51
C ASP A 102 -16.44 -12.01 -7.11
N TRP A 103 -16.25 -12.28 -5.80
CA TRP A 103 -15.14 -13.07 -5.30
C TRP A 103 -15.07 -14.48 -5.91
N CYS A 104 -16.18 -15.23 -5.94
CA CYS A 104 -16.23 -16.56 -6.56
C CYS A 104 -15.91 -16.51 -8.07
N LEU A 105 -16.43 -15.53 -8.80
CA LEU A 105 -16.16 -15.36 -10.23
C LEU A 105 -14.69 -15.04 -10.47
N SER A 106 -14.10 -14.16 -9.65
CA SER A 106 -12.69 -13.80 -9.74
C SER A 106 -11.76 -14.96 -9.41
N GLN A 107 -12.12 -15.79 -8.42
CA GLN A 107 -11.42 -17.03 -8.10
C GLN A 107 -11.40 -17.98 -9.31
N GLY A 108 -12.55 -18.23 -9.93
CA GLY A 108 -12.67 -19.12 -11.07
C GLY A 108 -11.85 -18.64 -12.27
N LYS A 109 -11.85 -17.33 -12.54
CA LYS A 109 -11.02 -16.72 -13.60
C LYS A 109 -9.53 -16.91 -13.32
N SER A 110 -9.08 -16.63 -12.11
CA SER A 110 -7.66 -16.74 -11.74
C SER A 110 -7.16 -18.18 -11.80
N LEU A 111 -7.96 -19.12 -11.31
CA LEU A 111 -7.65 -20.54 -11.42
C LEU A 111 -7.59 -20.98 -12.89
N SER A 112 -8.51 -20.52 -13.73
CA SER A 112 -8.52 -20.87 -15.15
C SER A 112 -7.31 -20.31 -15.91
N ALA A 113 -6.94 -19.05 -15.65
CA ALA A 113 -5.76 -18.42 -16.24
C ALA A 113 -4.46 -19.16 -15.84
N PHE A 114 -4.34 -19.52 -14.55
CA PHE A 114 -3.22 -20.31 -14.07
C PHE A 114 -3.15 -21.69 -14.74
N LEU A 115 -4.27 -22.42 -14.80
CA LEU A 115 -4.30 -23.75 -15.43
C LEU A 115 -4.01 -23.72 -16.93
N ALA A 116 -4.46 -22.67 -17.63
CA ALA A 116 -4.17 -22.47 -19.05
C ALA A 116 -2.67 -22.21 -19.28
N ALA A 117 -2.06 -21.36 -18.46
CA ALA A 117 -0.65 -21.00 -18.57
C ALA A 117 0.30 -22.18 -18.28
N ILE A 118 -0.10 -23.16 -17.46
CA ILE A 118 0.75 -24.34 -17.19
C ILE A 118 0.48 -25.51 -18.16
N ALA A 119 -0.47 -25.37 -19.09
CA ALA A 119 -0.96 -26.47 -19.90
C ALA A 119 0.09 -27.01 -20.88
N ASP A 120 1.03 -26.18 -21.34
CA ASP A 120 2.10 -26.58 -22.25
C ASP A 120 3.36 -27.11 -21.55
N GLY A 121 3.34 -27.14 -20.21
CA GLY A 121 4.45 -27.63 -19.38
C GLY A 121 5.56 -26.61 -19.15
N SER A 122 5.41 -25.38 -19.64
CA SER A 122 6.27 -24.23 -19.34
C SER A 122 5.42 -23.04 -18.90
N VAL A 123 6.05 -22.03 -18.30
CA VAL A 123 5.40 -20.74 -18.02
C VAL A 123 6.38 -19.67 -18.48
N ASP A 124 5.98 -18.88 -19.47
CA ASP A 124 6.80 -17.80 -19.97
C ASP A 124 6.59 -16.50 -19.15
N ARG A 125 7.35 -15.45 -19.51
CA ARG A 125 7.26 -14.16 -18.81
C ARG A 125 5.89 -13.50 -18.97
N ALA A 126 5.30 -13.55 -20.16
CA ALA A 126 4.00 -12.95 -20.41
C ALA A 126 2.90 -13.66 -19.63
N GLU A 127 3.00 -14.99 -19.49
CA GLU A 127 2.11 -15.80 -18.68
C GLU A 127 2.25 -15.50 -17.19
N CYS A 128 3.48 -15.35 -16.68
CA CYS A 128 3.72 -14.86 -15.32
C CYS A 128 3.03 -13.51 -15.07
N ASP A 129 3.21 -12.54 -15.99
CA ASP A 129 2.60 -11.21 -15.86
C ASP A 129 1.06 -11.28 -15.88
N MET A 130 0.47 -12.15 -16.71
CA MET A 130 -0.98 -12.39 -16.75
C MET A 130 -1.51 -13.06 -15.48
N ILE A 131 -0.81 -14.09 -14.97
CA ILE A 131 -1.17 -14.77 -13.72
C ILE A 131 -1.11 -13.77 -12.56
N GLU A 132 -0.03 -12.99 -12.47
CA GLU A 132 0.13 -11.98 -11.42
C GLU A 132 -1.00 -10.95 -11.47
N ALA A 133 -1.33 -10.41 -12.64
CA ALA A 133 -2.44 -9.48 -12.80
C ALA A 133 -3.78 -10.09 -12.34
N SER A 134 -4.05 -11.36 -12.70
CA SER A 134 -5.27 -12.06 -12.27
C SER A 134 -5.31 -12.30 -10.76
N LEU A 135 -4.19 -12.70 -10.15
CA LEU A 135 -4.09 -12.93 -8.72
C LEU A 135 -4.24 -11.63 -7.91
N LEU A 136 -3.69 -10.52 -8.40
CA LEU A 136 -3.87 -9.20 -7.80
C LEU A 136 -5.33 -8.75 -7.85
N GLU A 137 -6.04 -9.03 -8.95
CA GLU A 137 -7.48 -8.77 -9.03
C GLU A 137 -8.27 -9.64 -8.04
N HIS A 138 -7.94 -10.94 -7.96
CA HIS A 138 -8.58 -11.83 -6.98
C HIS A 138 -8.35 -11.40 -5.53
N LEU A 139 -7.16 -10.88 -5.24
CA LEU A 139 -6.87 -10.31 -3.93
C LEU A 139 -7.78 -9.11 -3.62
N ARG A 140 -7.99 -8.18 -4.56
CA ARG A 140 -8.89 -7.03 -4.37
C ARG A 140 -10.30 -7.51 -4.03
N GLU A 141 -10.82 -8.44 -4.82
CA GLU A 141 -12.15 -9.03 -4.59
C GLU A 141 -12.23 -9.77 -3.25
N THR A 142 -11.15 -10.40 -2.81
CA THR A 142 -11.06 -11.02 -1.48
C THR A 142 -11.13 -9.99 -0.36
N VAL A 143 -10.48 -8.83 -0.53
CA VAL A 143 -10.57 -7.73 0.43
C VAL A 143 -12.00 -7.16 0.50
N GLU A 144 -12.67 -6.97 -0.64
CA GLU A 144 -14.07 -6.52 -0.68
C GLU A 144 -15.04 -7.52 -0.06
N ALA A 145 -14.85 -8.82 -0.34
CA ALA A 145 -15.54 -9.90 0.34
C ALA A 145 -15.39 -9.84 1.87
N VAL A 146 -14.16 -9.64 2.37
CA VAL A 146 -13.90 -9.49 3.81
C VAL A 146 -14.57 -8.25 4.39
N ARG A 147 -14.58 -7.13 3.67
CA ARG A 147 -15.28 -5.90 4.09
C ARG A 147 -16.79 -6.13 4.18
N ALA A 148 -17.39 -6.77 3.19
CA ALA A 148 -18.82 -7.07 3.18
C ALA A 148 -19.20 -8.03 4.33
N VAL A 149 -18.36 -9.02 4.65
CA VAL A 149 -18.55 -9.90 5.82
C VAL A 149 -18.50 -9.11 7.12
N ARG A 150 -17.53 -8.21 7.30
CA ARG A 150 -17.43 -7.36 8.49
C ARG A 150 -18.65 -6.46 8.64
N HIS A 151 -19.05 -5.80 7.55
CA HIS A 151 -20.22 -4.93 7.54
C HIS A 151 -21.51 -5.68 7.87
N HIS A 152 -21.72 -6.87 7.29
CA HIS A 152 -22.89 -7.71 7.58
C HIS A 152 -22.94 -8.17 9.04
N ARG A 153 -21.79 -8.41 9.69
CA ARG A 153 -21.73 -8.75 11.12
C ARG A 153 -22.10 -7.59 12.04
N GLU A 154 -21.84 -6.36 11.61
CA GLU A 154 -22.06 -5.14 12.39
C GLU A 154 -23.47 -4.55 12.14
N ALA A 155 -24.11 -4.91 11.03
CA ALA A 155 -25.49 -4.55 10.75
C ALA A 155 -26.43 -5.26 11.76
N PRO A 156 -27.32 -4.53 12.47
CA PRO A 156 -28.27 -5.15 13.37
C PRO A 156 -29.16 -6.12 12.58
N SER A 157 -29.37 -7.31 13.12
CA SER A 157 -30.28 -8.31 12.56
C SER A 157 -31.67 -7.69 12.40
N SER A 158 -32.04 -7.37 11.16
CA SER A 158 -33.40 -6.97 10.79
C SER A 158 -34.38 -8.12 10.98
#